data_AF-A0AAE4Y6V8-F1
#
_entry.id   AF-A0AAE4Y6V8-F1
#
_cell.length_a   1.000
_cell.length_b   1.000
_cell.length_c   1.000
_cell.angle_alpha   90.00
_cell.angle_beta   90.00
_cell.angle_gamma   90.00
#
_symmetry.space_group_name_H-M   'P 1'
#
loop_
_entity.id
_entity.type
_entity.pdbx_description
1 polymer ?
#
loop_
_entity_poly.entity_id
_entity_poly.type
_entity_poly.pdbx_seq_one_letter_code
_entity_poly.pdbx_strand_id
1 'polypeptide(L)' 'MSIPLSIPLVGPMTRAIERDHSTLYYLLVILLTALVLAVKTWGLVALTLTALAFVPVMFTFLIIIARP' A
#
# COMPACT_ATOMS: atom_id res chain seq x y z
N MET A 1 4.77 -24.26 -9.05
CA MET A 1 4.82 -24.07 -7.59
C MET A 1 3.95 -22.87 -7.24
N SER A 2 2.67 -23.10 -7.00
CA SER A 2 1.66 -22.06 -6.75
C SER A 2 1.76 -21.61 -5.30
N ILE A 3 2.31 -20.42 -5.05
CA ILE A 3 2.25 -19.78 -3.73
C ILE A 3 0.77 -19.46 -3.49
N PRO A 4 0.09 -20.06 -2.50
CA PRO A 4 -1.28 -19.70 -2.21
C PRO A 4 -1.24 -18.35 -1.47
N LEU A 5 -1.35 -17.25 -2.19
CA LEU A 5 -1.65 -15.93 -1.63
C LEU A 5 -3.13 -15.90 -1.14
N SER A 6 -3.50 -16.84 -0.27
CA SER A 6 -4.82 -16.86 0.41
C SER A 6 -4.85 -15.85 1.56
N ILE A 7 -4.24 -14.68 1.36
CA ILE A 7 -4.46 -13.54 2.25
C ILE A 7 -5.79 -12.95 1.77
N PRO A 8 -6.89 -13.13 2.53
CA PRO A 8 -8.25 -12.85 2.04
C PRO A 8 -8.46 -11.39 1.61
N LEU A 9 -7.57 -10.49 2.05
CA LEU A 9 -7.59 -9.07 1.71
C LEU A 9 -6.71 -8.70 0.50
N VAL A 10 -5.62 -9.43 0.23
CA VAL A 10 -4.64 -9.04 -0.81
C VAL A 10 -4.93 -9.74 -2.14
N GLY A 11 -5.34 -11.02 -2.10
CA GLY A 11 -5.63 -11.82 -3.31
C GLY A 11 -6.74 -11.27 -4.22
N PRO A 12 -7.85 -10.73 -3.67
CA PRO A 12 -8.88 -10.09 -4.49
C PRO A 12 -8.42 -8.76 -5.10
N MET A 13 -7.62 -7.98 -4.37
CA MET A 13 -7.12 -6.68 -4.82
C MET A 13 -6.16 -6.82 -6.00
N THR A 14 -5.21 -7.76 -5.93
CA THR A 14 -4.26 -8.01 -7.03
C THR A 14 -4.98 -8.45 -8.30
N ARG A 15 -6.01 -9.29 -8.17
CA ARG A 15 -6.81 -9.75 -9.32
C ARG A 15 -7.70 -8.65 -9.91
N ALA A 16 -8.21 -7.75 -9.07
CA ALA A 16 -9.00 -6.60 -9.52
C ALA A 16 -8.15 -5.57 -10.29
N ILE A 17 -6.90 -5.36 -9.84
CA ILE A 17 -5.91 -4.50 -10.48
C ILE A 17 -5.51 -5.03 -11.87
N GLU A 18 -5.30 -6.34 -12.01
CA GLU A 18 -4.99 -6.96 -13.32
C GLU A 18 -6.12 -6.81 -14.34
N ARG A 19 -7.38 -6.71 -13.86
CA ARG A 19 -8.55 -6.63 -14.73
C ARG A 19 -8.79 -5.22 -15.28
N ASP A 20 -8.56 -4.20 -14.47
CA ASP A 20 -8.71 -2.79 -14.87
C ASP A 20 -7.75 -1.89 -14.08
N HIS A 21 -6.87 -1.20 -14.81
CA HIS A 21 -5.90 -0.27 -14.24
C HIS A 21 -6.58 0.91 -13.53
N SER A 22 -7.81 1.27 -13.91
CA SER A 22 -8.61 2.31 -13.26
C SER A 22 -8.84 2.01 -11.77
N THR A 23 -8.93 0.72 -11.41
CA THR A 23 -9.07 0.26 -10.02
C THR A 23 -7.90 0.72 -9.15
N LEU A 24 -6.68 0.79 -9.69
CA LEU A 24 -5.51 1.29 -8.95
C LEU A 24 -5.68 2.75 -8.56
N TYR A 25 -6.14 3.59 -9.49
CA TYR A 25 -6.35 5.01 -9.22
C TYR A 25 -7.42 5.22 -8.15
N TYR A 26 -8.53 4.47 -8.19
CA TYR A 26 -9.53 4.52 -7.14
C TYR A 26 -8.98 4.09 -5.78
N LEU A 27 -8.21 3.00 -5.73
CA LEU A 27 -7.60 2.52 -4.48
C LEU A 27 -6.65 3.57 -3.88
N LEU A 28 -5.81 4.21 -4.71
CA LEU A 28 -4.92 5.28 -4.27
C LEU A 28 -5.69 6.49 -3.73
N VAL A 29 -6.77 6.91 -4.39
CA VAL A 29 -7.61 8.01 -3.92
C VAL A 29 -8.29 7.67 -2.59
N ILE A 30 -8.77 6.44 -2.43
CA ILE A 30 -9.37 5.96 -1.17
C ILE A 30 -8.34 5.98 -0.03
N LEU A 31 -7.13 5.46 -0.27
CA LEU A 31 -6.04 5.47 0.71
C LEU A 31 -5.62 6.89 1.09
N LEU A 32 -5.49 7.78 0.10
CA LEU A 32 -5.19 9.19 0.33
C LEU A 32 -6.29 9.86 1.17
N THR A 33 -7.56 9.59 0.86
CA THR A 33 -8.70 10.11 1.61
C THR A 33 -8.66 9.60 3.06
N ALA A 34 -8.41 8.31 3.27
CA ALA A 34 -8.26 7.74 4.60
C ALA A 34 -7.10 8.38 5.38
N LEU A 35 -5.97 8.67 4.72
CA LEU A 35 -4.85 9.38 5.32
C LEU A 35 -5.24 10.80 5.73
N VAL A 36 -5.94 11.56 4.88
CA VAL A 36 -6.44 12.90 5.21
C VAL A 36 -7.36 12.85 6.42
N LEU A 37 -8.28 11.87 6.48
CA LEU A 37 -9.15 11.69 7.64
C LEU A 37 -8.34 11.34 8.90
N ALA A 38 -7.35 10.46 8.80
CA ALA A 38 -6.48 10.11 9.91
C ALA A 38 -5.70 11.33 10.44
N VAL A 39 -5.18 12.17 9.54
CA VAL A 39 -4.51 13.43 9.91
C VAL A 39 -5.49 14.40 10.57
N LYS A 40 -6.72 14.51 10.08
CA LYS A 40 -7.74 15.35 10.73
C LYS A 40 -8.10 14.85 12.14
N THR A 41 -8.05 13.54 12.40
CA THR A 41 -8.41 12.96 13.70
C THR A 41 -7.23 12.95 14.69
N TRP A 42 -6.02 12.64 14.23
CA TRP A 42 -4.85 12.38 15.10
C TRP A 42 -3.67 13.34 14.87
N GLY A 43 -3.79 14.27 13.91
CA GLY A 43 -2.75 15.25 13.60
C GLY A 43 -1.47 14.62 13.05
N LEU A 44 -0.32 15.14 13.51
CA LEU A 44 1.01 14.76 13.02
C LEU A 44 1.33 13.27 13.24
N VAL A 45 0.76 12.63 14.28
CA VAL A 45 1.00 11.22 14.61
C VAL A 45 0.55 10.28 13.48
N ALA A 46 -0.53 10.62 12.77
CA ALA A 46 -0.97 9.83 11.62
C ALA A 46 0.09 9.83 10.50
N LEU A 47 0.75 10.96 10.27
CA LEU A 47 1.83 11.07 9.28
C LEU A 47 3.06 10.29 9.71
N THR A 48 3.46 10.36 10.99
CA THR A 48 4.63 9.63 11.47
C THR A 48 4.44 8.11 11.41
N LEU A 49 3.25 7.61 11.76
CA LEU A 49 2.92 6.19 11.62
C LEU A 49 2.84 5.75 10.15
N THR A 50 2.31 6.59 9.27
CA THR A 50 2.27 6.32 7.82
C THR A 50 3.69 6.25 7.24
N ALA A 51 4.57 7.17 7.63
CA ALA A 51 5.98 7.13 7.25
C ALA A 51 6.68 5.88 7.79
N LEU A 52 6.40 5.48 9.04
CA LEU A 52 6.93 4.25 9.64
C LEU A 52 6.47 3.00 8.88
N ALA A 53 5.21 2.93 8.47
CA ALA A 53 4.68 1.85 7.64
C ALA A 53 5.36 1.78 6.25
N PHE A 54 5.86 2.90 5.74
CA PHE A 54 6.62 2.97 4.48
C PHE A 54 8.09 2.52 4.59
N VAL A 55 8.65 2.42 5.81
CA VAL A 55 10.04 1.97 6.02
C VAL A 55 10.35 0.62 5.36
N PRO A 56 9.57 -0.47 5.57
CA PRO A 56 9.82 -1.74 4.90
C PRO A 56 9.72 -1.64 3.36
N VAL A 57 8.86 -0.76 2.85
CA VAL A 57 8.73 -0.51 1.39
C VAL A 57 10.02 0.09 0.85
N MET A 58 10.57 1.11 1.55
CA MET A 58 11.84 1.73 1.18
C MET A 58 13.01 0.76 1.29
N PHE A 59 13.09 -0.04 2.36
CA PHE A 59 14.12 -1.08 2.47
C PHE A 59 14.02 -2.11 1.33
N THR A 60 12.82 -2.57 1.01
CA THR A 60 12.60 -3.52 -0.10
C THR A 60 13.04 -2.90 -1.43
N PHE A 61 12.65 -1.65 -1.69
CA PHE A 61 13.04 -0.90 -2.88
C PHE A 61 14.57 -0.74 -2.98
N LEU A 62 15.22 -0.35 -1.89
CA LEU A 62 16.68 -0.22 -1.81
C LEU A 62 17.37 -1.55 -2.03
N ILE A 63 16.89 -2.64 -1.42
CA ILE A 63 17.43 -3.99 -1.64
C ILE A 63 17.32 -4.35 -3.12
N ILE A 64 16.15 -4.15 -3.75
CA ILE A 64 15.93 -4.46 -5.17
C ILE A 64 16.94 -3.72 -6.06
N ILE A 65 17.17 -2.43 -5.80
CA ILE A 65 18.09 -1.59 -6.59
C ILE A 65 19.55 -1.89 -6.29
N ALA A 66 19.88 -2.24 -5.05
CA ALA A 66 21.25 -2.56 -4.63
C ALA A 66 21.70 -3.97 -5.05
N ARG A 67 20.81 -4.81 -5.59
CA ARG A 67 21.23 -6.08 -6.18
C ARG A 67 22.01 -5.82 -7.48
N PRO A 68 23.16 -6.49 -7.67
CA PRO A 68 23.94 -6.38 -8.91
C PRO A 68 23.19 -6.94 -10.13
#